data_AF-A0ABD5Z1V9-F1
#
_entry.id   AF-A0ABD5Z1V9-F1
#
_cell.length_a   1.000
_cell.length_b   1.000
_cell.length_c   1.000
_cell.angle_alpha   90.00
_cell.angle_beta   90.00
_cell.angle_gamma   90.00
#
_symmetry.space_group_name_H-M   'P 1'
#
loop_
_entity.id
_entity.type
_entity.pdbx_description
1 polymer ?
#
loop_
_entity_poly.entity_id
_entity_poly.type
_entity_poly.pdbx_seq_one_letter_code
_entity_poly.pdbx_strand_id
1 'polypeptide(L)'
;MSEQLDADAAVAAAGAPTDRPREVLDVRTSPPPEPLTTTLERLATLGDETVLVQLNDRAPQHLYPKLDDRGWTYATVERDTGVVTVVWRS
;
A
#
# COMPACT_ATOMS: atom_id res chain seq x y z
N MET A 1 -4.13 12.41 13.15
CA MET A 1 -4.05 11.20 13.99
C MET A 1 -4.97 10.08 13.50
N SER A 2 -6.11 10.37 12.87
CA SER A 2 -7.07 9.36 12.39
C SER A 2 -6.51 8.46 11.27
N GLU A 3 -5.88 9.04 10.25
CA GLU A 3 -5.38 8.28 9.08
C GLU A 3 -4.28 7.25 9.45
N GLN A 4 -3.55 7.52 10.53
CA GLN A 4 -2.48 6.64 11.01
C GLN A 4 -3.05 5.43 11.76
N LEU A 5 -4.20 5.58 12.44
CA LEU A 5 -4.95 4.48 13.03
C LEU A 5 -5.58 3.57 11.96
N ASP A 6 -6.11 4.16 10.89
CA ASP A 6 -6.66 3.40 9.76
C ASP A 6 -5.59 2.57 9.05
N ALA A 7 -4.39 3.14 8.86
CA ALA A 7 -3.25 2.42 8.32
C ALA A 7 -2.86 1.24 9.22
N ASP A 8 -2.84 1.42 10.55
CA ASP A 8 -2.52 0.36 11.50
C ASP A 8 -3.52 -0.80 11.42
N ALA A 9 -4.80 -0.48 11.43
CA ALA A 9 -5.87 -1.44 11.31
C ALA A 9 -5.87 -2.15 9.95
N ALA A 10 -5.46 -1.47 8.87
CA ALA A 10 -5.33 -2.07 7.55
C ALA A 10 -4.16 -3.05 7.50
N VAL A 11 -2.99 -2.70 8.05
CA VAL A 11 -1.81 -3.58 8.13
C VAL A 11 -2.13 -4.85 8.93
N ALA A 12 -2.75 -4.69 10.10
CA ALA A 12 -3.15 -5.82 10.93
C ALA A 12 -4.18 -6.73 10.21
N ALA A 13 -5.19 -6.14 9.54
CA ALA A 13 -6.19 -6.90 8.78
C ALA A 13 -5.60 -7.59 7.53
N ALA A 14 -4.59 -6.98 6.91
CA ALA A 14 -3.84 -7.53 5.79
C ALA A 14 -2.95 -8.72 6.19
N GLY A 15 -2.70 -8.92 7.49
CA GLY A 15 -1.72 -9.89 7.97
C GLY A 15 -0.27 -9.49 7.68
N ALA A 16 -0.02 -8.21 7.41
CA ALA A 16 1.31 -7.69 7.20
C ALA A 16 2.04 -7.50 8.54
N PRO A 17 3.39 -7.51 8.55
CA PRO A 17 4.17 -7.32 9.77
C PRO A 17 3.89 -5.98 10.44
N THR A 18 3.38 -5.99 11.67
CA THR A 18 3.06 -4.76 12.44
C THR A 18 4.25 -4.20 13.22
N ASP A 19 5.36 -4.95 13.33
CA ASP A 19 6.58 -4.49 14.01
C ASP A 19 7.51 -3.66 13.11
N ARG A 20 7.25 -3.68 11.80
CA ARG A 20 8.05 -3.03 10.79
C ARG A 20 7.66 -1.56 10.64
N PRO A 21 8.61 -0.68 10.27
CA PRO A 21 8.27 0.67 9.84
C PRO A 21 7.26 0.61 8.69
N ARG A 22 6.40 1.62 8.62
CA ARG A 22 5.38 1.74 7.58
C ARG A 22 5.38 3.11 6.96
N GLU A 23 5.19 3.16 5.65
CA GLU A 23 5.04 4.39 4.90
C GLU A 23 3.61 4.48 4.36
N VAL A 24 2.95 5.61 4.59
CA VAL A 24 1.60 5.85 4.07
C VAL A 24 1.71 6.72 2.82
N LEU A 25 1.14 6.25 1.72
CA LEU A 25 1.11 6.95 0.45
C LEU A 25 -0.34 7.19 0.03
N ASP A 26 -0.76 8.46 0.03
CA ASP A 26 -2.08 8.83 -0.47
C ASP A 26 -2.03 9.16 -1.96
N VAL A 27 -2.73 8.36 -2.76
CA VAL A 27 -2.86 8.55 -4.21
C VAL A 27 -4.32 8.71 -4.64
N ARG A 28 -5.25 8.92 -3.70
CA ARG A 28 -6.69 9.08 -3.98
C ARG A 28 -6.99 10.28 -4.88
N THR A 29 -6.15 11.32 -4.82
CA THR A 29 -6.32 12.56 -5.59
C THR A 29 -5.52 12.57 -6.89
N SER A 30 -4.68 11.57 -7.13
CA SER A 30 -3.79 11.54 -8.29
C SER A 30 -4.47 10.91 -9.50
N PRO A 31 -4.45 11.56 -10.68
CA PRO A 31 -5.07 11.01 -11.88
C PRO A 31 -4.30 9.78 -12.39
N PRO A 32 -5.00 8.74 -12.91
CA PRO A 32 -4.32 7.63 -13.58
C PRO A 32 -3.50 8.15 -14.78
N PRO A 33 -2.27 7.63 -15.02
CA PRO A 33 -1.61 6.48 -14.38
C PRO A 33 -0.62 6.83 -13.26
N GLU A 34 -0.56 8.08 -12.83
CA GLU A 34 0.43 8.60 -11.86
C GLU A 34 0.53 7.77 -10.56
N PRO A 35 -0.58 7.34 -9.91
CA PRO A 35 -0.54 6.50 -8.70
C PRO A 35 0.34 5.26 -8.84
N LEU A 36 0.28 4.62 -9.99
CA LEU A 36 0.99 3.36 -10.23
C LEU A 36 2.49 3.58 -10.28
N THR A 37 2.95 4.61 -11.00
CA THR A 37 4.38 4.90 -11.14
C THR A 37 4.96 5.34 -9.81
N THR A 38 4.30 6.28 -9.12
CA THR A 38 4.73 6.77 -7.81
C THR A 38 4.89 5.63 -6.81
N THR A 39 3.94 4.70 -6.78
CA THR A 39 4.01 3.53 -5.88
C THR A 39 5.23 2.67 -6.17
N LEU A 40 5.50 2.36 -7.44
CA LEU A 40 6.62 1.50 -7.83
C LEU A 40 7.97 2.17 -7.56
N GLU A 41 8.08 3.46 -7.84
CA GLU A 41 9.28 4.24 -7.52
C GLU A 41 9.53 4.26 -6.02
N ARG A 42 8.47 4.45 -5.22
CA ARG A 42 8.57 4.40 -3.77
C ARG A 42 8.98 3.03 -3.28
N LEU A 43 8.35 1.96 -3.76
CA LEU A 43 8.72 0.58 -3.42
C LEU A 43 10.18 0.25 -3.79
N ALA A 44 10.70 0.82 -4.88
CA ALA A 44 12.11 0.65 -5.26
C ALA A 44 13.09 1.35 -4.32
N THR A 45 12.64 2.42 -3.64
CA THR A 45 13.43 3.16 -2.64
C THR A 45 13.19 2.70 -1.20
N LEU A 46 12.04 2.07 -0.95
CA LEU A 46 11.65 1.51 0.33
C LEU A 46 12.52 0.27 0.61
N GLY A 47 13.04 0.19 1.83
CA GLY A 47 13.76 -1.00 2.27
C GLY A 47 12.85 -2.22 2.30
N ASP A 48 13.41 -3.43 2.19
CA ASP A 48 12.64 -4.68 2.25
C ASP A 48 11.96 -4.91 3.63
N GLU A 49 12.41 -4.20 4.67
CA GLU A 49 11.78 -4.16 6.00
C GLU A 49 10.67 -3.08 6.08
N THR A 50 10.35 -2.49 4.93
CA THR A 50 9.32 -1.51 4.58
C THR A 50 7.87 -2.01 4.45
N VAL A 51 6.88 -1.63 5.25
CA VAL A 51 5.47 -1.85 4.85
C VAL A 51 4.89 -0.60 4.18
N LEU A 52 4.55 -0.68 2.91
CA LEU A 52 3.87 0.41 2.21
C LEU A 52 2.36 0.29 2.38
N VAL A 53 1.71 1.35 2.82
CA VAL A 53 0.26 1.47 2.95
C VAL A 53 -0.23 2.54 2.00
N GLN A 54 -0.83 2.12 0.90
CA GLN A 54 -1.31 3.01 -0.15
C GLN A 54 -2.82 3.22 -0.03
N LEU A 55 -3.24 4.48 0.06
CA LEU A 55 -4.65 4.87 0.04
C LEU A 55 -5.07 5.13 -1.40
N ASN A 56 -6.07 4.40 -1.87
CA ASN A 56 -6.59 4.49 -3.23
C ASN A 56 -8.09 4.80 -3.22
N ASP A 57 -8.56 5.52 -4.25
CA ASP A 57 -10.01 5.70 -4.48
C ASP A 57 -10.67 4.32 -4.72
N ARG A 58 -9.96 3.46 -5.45
CA ARG A 58 -10.37 2.11 -5.83
C ARG A 58 -9.18 1.17 -5.89
N ALA A 59 -9.45 -0.14 -5.82
CA ALA A 59 -8.44 -1.18 -5.94
C ALA A 59 -7.53 -1.01 -7.19
N PRO A 60 -6.20 -0.84 -7.03
CA PRO A 60 -5.28 -0.64 -8.14
C PRO A 60 -4.94 -1.96 -8.83
N GLN A 61 -5.90 -2.52 -9.59
CA GLN A 61 -5.75 -3.82 -10.26
C GLN A 61 -4.52 -3.92 -11.19
N HIS A 62 -4.12 -2.81 -11.81
CA HIS A 62 -2.93 -2.76 -12.68
C HIS A 62 -1.60 -2.80 -11.90
N LEU A 63 -1.62 -2.49 -10.61
CA LEU A 63 -0.45 -2.53 -9.74
C LEU A 63 -0.14 -3.96 -9.31
N TYR A 64 -1.16 -4.76 -8.99
CA TYR A 64 -1.03 -6.14 -8.50
C TYR A 64 -0.09 -7.03 -9.33
N PRO A 65 -0.25 -7.16 -10.66
CA PRO A 65 0.68 -8.00 -11.44
C PRO A 65 2.13 -7.50 -11.35
N LYS A 66 2.35 -6.18 -11.24
CA LYS A 66 3.70 -5.62 -11.11
C LYS A 66 4.34 -5.91 -9.75
N LEU A 67 3.52 -6.04 -8.70
CA LEU A 67 3.97 -6.44 -7.37
C LEU A 67 4.33 -7.92 -7.35
N ASP A 68 3.45 -8.77 -7.90
CA ASP A 68 3.68 -10.21 -8.05
C ASP A 68 4.97 -10.50 -8.85
N ASP A 69 5.16 -9.83 -10.00
CA ASP A 69 6.37 -9.96 -10.83
C ASP A 69 7.67 -9.65 -10.08
N ARG A 70 7.59 -8.82 -9.04
CA ARG A 70 8.73 -8.37 -8.23
C ARG A 70 8.86 -9.15 -6.91
N GLY A 71 7.94 -10.06 -6.62
CA GLY A 71 7.91 -10.84 -5.38
C GLY A 71 7.45 -10.04 -4.16
N TRP A 72 6.66 -8.98 -4.36
CA TRP A 72 6.01 -8.27 -3.26
C TRP A 72 4.71 -8.97 -2.88
N THR A 73 4.46 -9.10 -1.58
CA THR A 73 3.16 -9.50 -1.06
C THR A 73 2.28 -8.26 -0.92
N TYR A 74 0.99 -8.40 -1.22
CA TYR A 74 0.04 -7.32 -1.06
C TYR A 74 -1.31 -7.83 -0.56
N ALA A 75 -2.04 -6.94 0.09
CA ALA A 75 -3.42 -7.17 0.50
C ALA A 75 -4.23 -5.90 0.33
N THR A 76 -5.49 -6.06 0.00
CA THR A 76 -6.42 -4.95 -0.19
C THR A 76 -7.48 -5.01 0.89
N VAL A 77 -7.69 -3.90 1.57
CA VAL A 77 -8.60 -3.77 2.69
C VAL A 77 -9.50 -2.57 2.43
N GLU A 78 -10.80 -2.80 2.39
CA GLU A 78 -11.80 -1.73 2.26
C GLU A 78 -12.01 -1.05 3.63
N ARG A 79 -12.04 0.29 3.62
CA ARG A 79 -12.18 1.15 4.80
C ARG A 79 -13.12 2.32 4.49
N ASP A 80 -13.58 3.00 5.54
CA ASP A 80 -14.46 4.16 5.40
C ASP A 80 -13.82 5.31 4.60
N THR A 81 -12.47 5.38 4.59
CA THR A 81 -11.68 6.38 3.88
C THR A 81 -11.38 6.02 2.42
N GLY A 82 -11.73 4.81 1.98
CA GLY A 82 -11.47 4.29 0.63
C GLY A 82 -10.84 2.89 0.64
N VAL A 83 -10.09 2.58 -0.41
CA VAL A 83 -9.43 1.28 -0.57
C VAL A 83 -7.99 1.39 -0.12
N VAL A 84 -7.60 0.61 0.89
CA VAL A 84 -6.23 0.59 1.39
C VAL A 84 -5.51 -0.63 0.82
N THR A 85 -4.40 -0.41 0.13
CA THR A 85 -3.54 -1.48 -0.37
C THR A 85 -2.28 -1.50 0.48
N VAL A 86 -2.08 -2.60 1.20
CA VAL A 86 -0.88 -2.84 2.01
C VAL A 86 0.06 -3.70 1.17
N VAL A 87 1.33 -3.30 1.06
CA VAL A 87 2.38 -3.98 0.27
C VAL A 87 3.60 -4.19 1.15
N TRP A 88 4.15 -5.40 1.17
CA TRP A 88 5.30 -5.78 1.99
C TRP A 88 6.11 -6.92 1.37
N ARG A 89 7.34 -7.09 1.83
CA ARG A 89 8.20 -8.23 1.50
C ARG A 89 8.03 -9.34 2.55
N SER A 90 7.75 -10.56 2.10
CA SER A 90 7.74 -11.77 2.94
C SER A 90 9.14 -12.21 3.32
#